data_AF-A0A1Q3CUZ5-F1
#
_entry.id   AF-A0A1Q3CUZ5-F1
#
_cell.length_a   1.000
_cell.length_b   1.000
_cell.length_c   1.000
_cell.angle_alpha   90.00
_cell.angle_beta   90.00
_cell.angle_gamma   90.00
#
_symmetry.space_group_name_H-M   'P 1'
#
loop_
_entity.id
_entity.type
_entity.pdbx_description
1 polymer ?
#
loop_
_entity_poly.entity_id
_entity_poly.type
_entity_poly.pdbx_seq_one_letter_code
_entity_poly.pdbx_strand_id
1 'polypeptide(L)'
;YNYFDYIDCWKYTFLFQNIEDRHSWFFCFDKTFKKQTIPYWFIDLWYFHGPIAEILPPSIVEAFNTFTKHTEPLDLCPTILSFFIHCKLSWIMYWDYEIEETPQTIPSLHRQFWTKWWNKY
;
A
#
# COMPACT_ATOMS: atom_id res chain seq x y z
N TYR A 1 -21.75 0.12 9.37
CA TYR A 1 -20.39 -0.43 9.29
C TYR A 1 -19.54 0.24 10.36
N ASN A 2 -18.83 -0.53 11.16
CA ASN A 2 -17.92 -0.11 12.22
C ASN A 2 -16.45 -0.22 11.76
N TYR A 3 -15.51 0.11 12.64
CA TYR A 3 -14.07 0.07 12.39
C TYR A 3 -13.57 -1.30 11.89
N PHE A 4 -14.02 -2.39 12.51
CA PHE A 4 -13.62 -3.76 12.17
C PHE A 4 -14.21 -4.21 10.83
N ASP A 5 -15.43 -3.76 10.50
CA ASP A 5 -16.05 -4.07 9.21
C ASP A 5 -15.18 -3.57 8.03
N TYR A 6 -14.47 -2.44 8.19
CA TYR A 6 -13.55 -1.94 7.16
C TYR A 6 -12.28 -2.79 7.05
N ILE A 7 -11.73 -3.26 8.17
CA ILE A 7 -10.57 -4.16 8.19
C ILE A 7 -10.92 -5.47 7.49
N ASP A 8 -12.06 -6.04 7.84
CA ASP A 8 -12.54 -7.29 7.27
C ASP A 8 -12.86 -7.12 5.78
N CYS A 9 -13.51 -6.02 5.40
CA CYS A 9 -13.76 -5.68 4.00
C CYS A 9 -12.45 -5.62 3.20
N TRP A 10 -11.39 -4.99 3.73
CA TRP A 10 -10.09 -4.97 3.07
C TRP A 10 -9.53 -6.38 2.88
N LYS A 11 -9.49 -7.18 3.95
CA LYS A 11 -8.95 -8.55 3.91
C LYS A 11 -9.72 -9.43 2.93
N TYR A 12 -11.05 -9.43 3.02
CA TYR A 12 -11.90 -10.27 2.21
C TYR A 12 -12.05 -9.80 0.76
N THR A 13 -11.75 -8.54 0.46
CA THR A 13 -11.74 -8.04 -0.92
C THR A 13 -10.37 -8.25 -1.55
N PHE A 14 -9.34 -7.68 -0.94
CA PHE A 14 -8.03 -7.54 -1.60
C PHE A 14 -7.11 -8.74 -1.39
N LEU A 15 -7.37 -9.57 -0.37
CA LEU A 15 -6.63 -10.82 -0.10
C LEU A 15 -7.41 -12.07 -0.49
N PHE A 16 -8.52 -11.92 -1.20
CA PHE A 16 -9.27 -13.03 -1.77
C PHE A 16 -8.50 -13.66 -2.92
N GLN A 17 -8.39 -14.99 -2.90
CA GLN A 17 -7.82 -15.78 -3.98
C GLN A 17 -8.93 -16.14 -4.96
N ASN A 18 -8.85 -15.64 -6.19
CA ASN A 18 -9.80 -16.03 -7.23
C ASN A 18 -9.40 -17.38 -7.85
N ILE A 19 -10.31 -17.97 -8.63
CA ILE A 19 -10.12 -19.29 -9.25
C ILE A 19 -8.95 -19.30 -10.27
N GLU A 20 -8.57 -18.13 -10.77
CA GLU A 20 -7.48 -17.98 -11.74
C GLU A 20 -6.11 -17.73 -11.08
N ASP A 21 -6.06 -17.59 -9.76
CA ASP A 21 -4.87 -17.18 -8.99
C ASP A 21 -4.19 -15.91 -9.55
N ARG A 22 -4.98 -15.02 -10.15
CA ARG A 22 -4.48 -13.80 -10.80
C ARG A 22 -5.42 -12.64 -10.53
N HIS A 23 -5.01 -11.75 -9.65
CA HIS A 23 -5.71 -10.49 -9.41
C HIS A 23 -4.72 -9.38 -9.09
N SER A 24 -5.00 -8.19 -9.60
CA SER A 24 -4.29 -6.98 -9.20
C SER A 24 -5.31 -5.88 -8.93
N TRP A 25 -4.98 -5.01 -8.00
CA TRP A 25 -5.89 -4.00 -7.49
C TRP A 25 -5.33 -2.62 -7.78
N PHE A 26 -6.11 -1.80 -8.45
CA PHE A 26 -5.79 -0.41 -8.68
C PHE A 26 -6.30 0.45 -7.52
N PHE A 27 -5.40 1.19 -6.88
CA PHE A 27 -5.71 2.10 -5.78
C PHE A 27 -5.45 3.54 -6.16
N CYS A 28 -6.41 4.40 -5.85
CA CYS A 28 -6.28 5.85 -5.93
C CYS A 28 -7.00 6.49 -4.73
N PHE A 29 -6.44 7.58 -4.21
CA PHE A 29 -7.16 8.39 -3.23
C PHE A 29 -8.22 9.25 -3.91
N ASP A 30 -9.38 9.37 -3.28
CA ASP A 30 -10.40 10.32 -3.71
C ASP A 30 -9.83 11.75 -3.76
N LYS A 31 -10.25 12.53 -4.77
CA LYS A 31 -9.73 13.89 -5.01
C LYS A 31 -9.98 14.83 -3.83
N THR A 32 -11.06 14.60 -3.09
CA THR A 32 -11.46 15.41 -1.93
C THR A 32 -10.89 14.88 -0.60
N PHE A 33 -10.29 13.69 -0.60
CA PHE A 33 -9.74 13.09 0.62
C PHE A 33 -8.63 13.95 1.22
N LYS A 34 -8.68 14.18 2.55
CA LYS A 34 -7.68 14.96 3.29
C LYS A 34 -6.89 14.07 4.25
N LYS A 35 -5.59 14.33 4.39
CA LYS A 35 -4.65 13.54 5.22
C LYS A 35 -5.08 13.39 6.69
N GLN A 36 -5.82 14.34 7.25
CA GLN A 36 -6.20 14.36 8.68
C GLN A 36 -7.21 13.28 9.08
N THR A 37 -7.81 12.57 8.12
CA THR A 37 -8.88 11.60 8.36
C THR A 37 -8.45 10.15 8.11
N ILE A 38 -7.14 9.86 8.09
CA ILE A 38 -6.66 8.49 7.86
C ILE A 38 -6.92 7.65 9.11
N PRO A 39 -7.67 6.55 9.00
CA PRO A 39 -7.87 5.65 10.12
C PRO A 39 -6.63 4.79 10.37
N TYR A 40 -6.34 4.46 11.63
CA TYR A 40 -5.17 3.66 12.01
C TYR A 40 -5.10 2.31 11.30
N TRP A 41 -6.24 1.65 11.08
CA TRP A 41 -6.27 0.39 10.34
C TRP A 41 -5.68 0.51 8.93
N PHE A 42 -5.87 1.65 8.28
CA PHE A 42 -5.32 1.86 6.93
C PHE A 42 -3.81 2.14 6.98
N ILE A 43 -3.33 2.77 8.06
CA ILE A 43 -1.89 2.96 8.29
C ILE A 43 -1.22 1.59 8.47
N ASP A 44 -1.81 0.70 9.27
CA ASP A 44 -1.30 -0.66 9.47
C ASP A 44 -1.24 -1.43 8.14
N LEU A 45 -2.30 -1.37 7.34
CA LEU A 45 -2.32 -2.00 6.02
C LEU A 45 -1.30 -1.40 5.06
N TRP A 46 -1.10 -0.08 5.09
CA TRP A 46 -0.05 0.56 4.30
C TRP A 46 1.32 0.03 4.67
N TYR A 47 1.59 -0.22 5.96
CA TYR A 47 2.86 -0.75 6.40
C TYR A 47 3.17 -2.12 5.77
N PHE A 48 2.17 -2.98 5.61
CA PHE A 48 2.36 -4.33 5.04
C PHE A 48 2.21 -4.41 3.52
N HIS A 49 1.37 -3.56 2.92
CA HIS A 49 0.93 -3.70 1.53
C HIS A 49 1.08 -2.44 0.70
N GLY A 50 1.46 -1.33 1.34
CA GLY A 50 1.59 -0.03 0.70
C GLY A 50 2.86 0.11 -0.13
N PRO A 51 2.86 1.03 -1.09
CA PRO A 51 4.06 1.46 -1.80
C PRO A 51 5.19 1.97 -0.90
N ILE A 52 6.42 1.66 -1.33
CA ILE A 52 7.65 2.24 -0.81
C ILE A 52 8.28 3.21 -1.82
N ALA A 53 9.25 4.03 -1.40
CA ALA A 53 9.78 5.11 -2.25
C ALA A 53 10.46 4.58 -3.53
N GLU A 54 10.95 3.35 -3.50
CA GLU A 54 11.66 2.69 -4.60
C GLU A 54 10.80 2.49 -5.85
N ILE A 55 9.46 2.47 -5.72
CA ILE A 55 8.58 2.33 -6.88
C ILE A 55 8.38 3.65 -7.66
N LEU A 56 8.84 4.77 -7.09
CA LEU A 56 8.70 6.09 -7.69
C LEU A 56 9.84 6.36 -8.69
N PRO A 57 9.57 7.00 -9.83
CA PRO A 57 10.62 7.41 -10.77
C PRO A 57 11.45 8.56 -10.18
N PRO A 58 12.66 8.81 -10.70
CA PRO A 58 13.58 9.82 -10.17
C PRO A 58 12.96 11.21 -9.96
N SER A 59 12.18 11.71 -10.93
CA SER A 59 11.54 13.02 -10.84
C SER A 59 10.53 13.12 -9.69
N ILE A 60 9.84 12.02 -9.36
CA ILE A 60 8.87 11.97 -8.26
C ILE A 60 9.58 11.75 -6.92
N VAL A 61 10.72 11.05 -6.91
CA VAL A 61 11.58 10.94 -5.72
C VAL A 61 12.12 12.32 -5.31
N GLU A 62 12.52 13.17 -6.25
CA GLU A 62 12.91 14.55 -5.95
C GLU A 62 11.78 15.37 -5.33
N ALA A 63 10.55 15.22 -5.86
CA ALA A 63 9.36 15.83 -5.28
C ALA A 63 9.06 15.29 -3.88
N PHE A 64 9.22 13.98 -3.66
CA PHE A 64 9.05 13.34 -2.35
C PHE A 64 10.08 13.85 -1.32
N ASN A 65 11.34 14.01 -1.73
CA ASN A 65 12.40 14.56 -0.89
C ASN A 65 12.11 16.02 -0.52
N THR A 66 11.61 16.81 -1.47
CA THR A 66 11.20 18.20 -1.24
C THR A 66 10.01 18.26 -0.28
N PHE A 67 9.00 17.41 -0.49
CA PHE A 67 7.84 17.29 0.39
C PHE A 67 8.25 16.95 1.82
N THR A 68 9.13 15.96 1.98
CA THR A 68 9.63 15.51 3.30
C THR A 68 10.36 16.61 4.06
N LYS A 69 11.13 17.47 3.36
CA LYS A 69 11.85 18.60 3.99
C LYS A 69 10.94 19.71 4.48
N HIS A 70 9.75 19.88 3.88
CA HIS A 70 8.85 21.01 4.14
C HIS A 70 7.54 20.58 4.81
N THR A 71 7.40 19.32 5.20
CA THR A 71 6.20 18.78 5.81
C THR A 71 6.53 18.21 7.17
N GLU A 72 5.80 18.64 8.20
CA GLU A 72 5.92 18.03 9.51
C GLU A 72 5.45 16.56 9.46
N PRO A 73 6.22 15.63 10.04
CA PRO A 73 5.81 14.24 10.12
C PRO A 73 4.51 14.16 10.93
N LEU A 74 3.58 13.31 10.47
CA LEU A 74 2.38 13.01 11.24
C LEU A 74 2.66 11.76 12.06
N ASP A 75 2.42 11.83 13.37
CA ASP A 75 2.62 10.69 14.27
C ASP A 75 1.96 9.42 13.71
N LEU A 76 2.73 8.32 13.72
CA LEU A 76 2.34 6.99 13.22
C LEU A 76 2.08 6.88 11.72
N CYS A 77 1.92 7.98 10.97
CA CYS A 77 1.66 7.95 9.53
C CYS A 77 2.98 8.06 8.73
N PRO A 78 3.33 7.06 7.90
CA PRO A 78 4.50 7.15 7.03
C PRO A 78 4.48 8.40 6.14
N THR A 79 5.63 9.06 5.99
CA THR A 79 5.75 10.25 5.14
C THR A 79 5.40 9.94 3.68
N ILE A 80 5.71 8.72 3.21
CA ILE A 80 5.33 8.29 1.86
C ILE A 80 3.82 8.16 1.67
N LEU A 81 3.09 7.63 2.66
CA LEU A 81 1.62 7.62 2.63
C LEU A 81 1.08 9.05 2.54
N SER A 82 1.64 9.95 3.34
CA SER A 82 1.28 11.38 3.29
C SER A 82 1.50 11.99 1.92
N PHE A 83 2.62 11.66 1.27
CA PHE A 83 2.95 12.13 -0.06
C PHE A 83 2.00 11.57 -1.13
N PHE A 84 1.68 10.26 -1.08
CA PHE A 84 0.71 9.65 -1.99
C PHE A 84 -0.68 10.29 -1.87
N ILE A 85 -1.12 10.62 -0.65
CA ILE A 85 -2.37 11.34 -0.42
C ILE A 85 -2.32 12.77 -0.96
N HIS A 86 -1.21 13.48 -0.70
CA HIS A 86 -1.03 14.87 -1.10
C HIS A 86 -1.02 15.00 -2.64
N CYS A 87 -0.22 14.17 -3.31
CA CYS A 87 -0.07 14.18 -4.76
C CYS A 87 -1.12 13.35 -5.50
N LYS A 88 -2.05 12.70 -4.77
CA LYS A 88 -3.09 11.80 -5.33
C LYS A 88 -2.49 10.71 -6.21
N LEU A 89 -1.34 10.19 -5.80
CA LEU A 89 -0.67 9.14 -6.55
C LEU A 89 -1.50 7.85 -6.48
N SER A 90 -1.42 7.10 -7.56
CA SER A 90 -2.08 5.82 -7.69
C SER A 90 -1.07 4.72 -7.89
N TRP A 91 -1.45 3.53 -7.48
CA TRP A 91 -0.60 2.37 -7.56
C TRP A 91 -1.44 1.13 -7.83
N ILE A 92 -0.77 0.11 -8.32
CA ILE A 92 -1.30 -1.24 -8.41
C ILE A 92 -0.68 -2.05 -7.29
N MET A 93 -1.51 -2.83 -6.60
CA MET A 93 -1.10 -3.86 -5.67
C MET A 93 -1.39 -5.23 -6.28
N TYR A 94 -0.44 -6.14 -6.15
CA TYR A 94 -0.54 -7.54 -6.54
C TYR A 94 -0.02 -8.39 -5.38
N TRP A 95 -0.51 -9.62 -5.25
CA TRP A 95 0.10 -10.60 -4.38
C TRP A 95 -0.07 -12.00 -4.96
N ASP A 96 0.83 -12.87 -4.56
CA ASP A 96 0.91 -14.27 -4.97
C ASP A 96 1.40 -15.10 -3.78
N TYR A 97 1.29 -16.41 -3.89
CA TYR A 97 1.86 -17.32 -2.93
C TYR A 97 3.30 -17.66 -3.26
N GLU A 98 4.13 -17.67 -2.23
CA GLU A 98 5.49 -18.17 -2.29
C GLU A 98 5.65 -19.22 -1.21
N ILE A 99 6.39 -20.28 -1.53
CA ILE A 99 6.72 -21.35 -0.59
C ILE A 99 8.15 -21.08 -0.14
N GLU A 100 8.30 -20.77 1.14
CA GLU A 100 9.62 -20.69 1.77
C GLU A 100 10.02 -22.09 2.27
N GLU A 101 11.06 -22.66 1.65
CA GLU A 101 11.65 -23.92 2.06
C GLU A 101 13.05 -23.66 2.61
N THR A 102 13.26 -23.92 3.90
CA THR A 102 14.61 -23.99 4.47
C THR A 102 14.91 -25.44 4.88
N PRO A 103 16.16 -25.94 4.73
CA PRO A 103 16.45 -27.36 4.90
C PRO A 103 16.18 -27.92 6.31
N GLN A 104 15.95 -27.05 7.30
CA GLN A 104 15.73 -27.41 8.70
C GLN A 104 14.33 -27.06 9.21
N THR A 105 13.44 -26.50 8.37
CA THR A 105 12.07 -26.12 8.77
C THR A 105 11.01 -26.75 7.89
N ILE A 106 9.79 -26.85 8.43
CA ILE A 106 8.62 -27.22 7.64
C ILE A 106 8.39 -26.11 6.60
N PRO A 107 8.15 -26.44 5.32
CA PRO A 107 7.80 -25.46 4.30
C PRO A 107 6.62 -24.58 4.76
N SER A 108 6.78 -23.27 4.62
CA SER A 108 5.73 -22.31 4.93
C SER A 108 5.21 -21.65 3.67
N LEU A 109 3.89 -21.55 3.57
CA LEU A 109 3.21 -20.80 2.53
C LEU A 109 2.97 -19.38 3.03
N HIS A 110 3.54 -18.38 2.35
CA HIS A 110 3.29 -16.97 2.64
C HIS A 110 2.80 -16.24 1.40
N ARG A 111 2.15 -15.10 1.64
CA ARG A 111 1.79 -14.18 0.56
C ARG A 111 2.93 -13.20 0.35
N GLN A 112 3.45 -13.16 -0.86
CA GLN A 112 4.38 -12.15 -1.29
C GLN A 112 3.60 -11.01 -1.97
N PHE A 113 3.91 -9.77 -1.59
CA PHE A 113 3.22 -8.58 -2.10
C PHE A 113 4.12 -7.80 -3.04
N TRP A 114 3.51 -7.25 -4.09
CA TRP A 114 4.15 -6.34 -5.02
C TRP A 114 3.32 -5.09 -5.19
N THR A 115 4.01 -3.95 -5.29
CA THR A 115 3.40 -2.68 -5.63
C THR A 115 4.09 -2.08 -6.85
N LYS A 116 3.32 -1.40 -7.68
CA LYS A 116 3.82 -0.69 -8.85
C LYS A 116 3.15 0.66 -8.96
N TRP A 117 3.93 1.69 -9.26
CA TRP A 117 3.40 3.03 -9.43
C TRP A 117 2.58 3.08 -10.73
N TRP A 118 1.42 3.72 -10.67
CA TRP A 118 0.58 3.94 -11.83
C TRP A 118 0.73 5.37 -12.33
N ASN A 119 1.33 5.52 -13.52
CA ASN A 119 1.70 6.80 -14.12
C ASN A 119 0.87 7.19 -15.35
N LYS A 120 -0.17 6.42 -15.68
CA LYS A 120 -1.02 6.71 -16.83
C LYS A 120 -2.16 7.63 -16.39
N TYR A 121 -1.94 8.93 -16.60
CA TYR A 121 -2.90 10.01 -16.42
C TYR A 121 -2.89 10.92 -17.64
#